data_AF-A0A392N6K4-F1
#
_entry.id   AF-A0A392N6K4-F1
#
_cell.length_a   1.000
_cell.length_b   1.000
_cell.length_c   1.000
_cell.angle_alpha   90.00
_cell.angle_beta   90.00
_cell.angle_gamma   90.00
#
_symmetry.space_group_name_H-M   'P 1'
#
loop_
_entity.id
_entity.type
_entity.pdbx_description
1 polymer ?
#
loop_
_entity_poly.entity_id
_entity_poly.type
_entity_poly.pdbx_seq_one_letter_code
_entity_poly.pdbx_strand_id
1 'polypeptide(L)' 'MENIKDPSIYRNPVILQSEDLTKYILETAVYPRESEPLKELRKATENHP' A
#
# COMPACT_ATOMS: atom_id res chain seq x y z
N MET A 1 2.68 4.89 -16.84
CA MET A 1 1.59 4.09 -16.24
C MET A 1 1.39 2.78 -17.03
N GLU A 2 2.46 2.17 -17.54
CA GLU A 2 2.35 0.98 -18.42
C GLU A 2 2.26 -0.34 -17.64
N ASN A 3 2.48 -0.30 -16.31
CA ASN A 3 2.60 -1.47 -15.44
C ASN A 3 1.63 -1.45 -14.24
N ILE A 4 0.52 -0.71 -14.36
CA ILE A 4 -0.58 -0.73 -13.41
C ILE A 4 -1.71 -1.48 -14.12
N LYS A 5 -1.98 -2.71 -13.67
CA LYS A 5 -2.97 -3.62 -14.27
C LYS A 5 -4.38 -3.19 -13.89
N ASP A 6 -4.54 -2.59 -12.72
CA ASP A 6 -5.79 -1.95 -12.29
C ASP A 6 -5.48 -0.75 -11.38
N PRO A 7 -5.86 0.49 -11.71
CA PRO A 7 -5.68 1.63 -10.81
C PRO A 7 -6.58 1.57 -9.56
N SER A 8 -7.67 0.79 -9.59
CA SER A 8 -8.70 0.75 -8.55
C SER A 8 -8.38 -0.14 -7.35
N ILE A 9 -7.40 -1.05 -7.46
CA ILE A 9 -6.90 -1.86 -6.33
C ILE A 9 -6.28 -1.01 -5.21
N TYR A 10 -5.89 0.23 -5.50
CA TYR A 10 -5.45 1.14 -4.46
C TYR A 10 -6.59 2.03 -4.03
N ARG A 11 -6.98 1.91 -2.75
CA ARG A 11 -7.93 2.82 -2.10
C ARG A 11 -7.48 4.30 -2.21
N ASN A 12 -6.17 4.53 -2.31
CA ASN A 12 -5.56 5.86 -2.51
C ASN A 12 -4.74 5.87 -3.81
N PRO A 13 -4.74 6.98 -4.58
CA PRO A 13 -3.96 7.08 -5.79
C PRO A 13 -2.46 6.92 -5.49
N VAL A 14 -1.78 6.12 -6.31
CA VAL A 14 -0.32 5.89 -6.22
C VAL A 14 0.37 6.57 -7.41
N ILE A 15 1.50 7.22 -7.15
CA ILE A 15 2.27 7.96 -8.17
C ILE A 15 3.39 7.13 -8.81
N LEU A 16 3.59 5.90 -8.35
CA LEU A 16 4.69 5.03 -8.78
C LEU A 16 4.38 4.35 -10.11
N GLN A 17 5.44 4.01 -10.85
CA GLN A 17 5.34 3.52 -12.22
C GLN A 17 4.74 2.10 -12.37
N SER A 18 4.67 1.30 -11.29
CA SER A 18 4.11 -0.04 -11.29
C SER A 18 3.57 -0.46 -9.92
N GLU A 19 2.67 -1.45 -9.94
CA GLU A 19 2.16 -2.09 -8.71
C GLU A 19 3.26 -2.82 -7.95
N ASP A 20 4.11 -3.56 -8.67
CA ASP A 20 5.21 -4.33 -8.10
C ASP A 20 6.22 -3.44 -7.38
N LEU A 21 6.49 -2.23 -7.90
CA LEU A 21 7.37 -1.27 -7.23
C LEU A 21 6.76 -0.76 -5.92
N THR A 22 5.45 -0.50 -5.93
CA THR A 22 4.72 -0.09 -4.72
C THR A 22 4.77 -1.20 -3.68
N LYS A 23 4.48 -2.44 -4.08
CA LYS A 23 4.51 -3.62 -3.21
C LYS A 23 5.91 -3.86 -2.63
N TYR A 24 6.94 -3.80 -3.48
CA TYR A 24 8.32 -3.99 -3.07
C TYR A 24 8.73 -3.01 -1.97
N ILE A 25 8.44 -1.71 -2.14
CA ILE A 25 8.76 -0.68 -1.14
C ILE A 25 8.01 -0.95 0.17
N LEU A 26 6.71 -1.26 0.10
CA LEU A 26 5.89 -1.54 1.27
C LEU A 26 6.42 -2.73 2.06
N GLU A 27 6.71 -3.85 1.39
CA GLU A 27 7.15 -5.09 2.02
C GLU A 27 8.59 -5.02 2.56
N THR A 28 9.48 -4.30 1.90
CA THR A 28 10.92 -4.30 2.24
C THR A 28 11.37 -3.11 3.07
N ALA A 29 10.76 -1.94 2.89
CA ALA A 29 11.21 -0.70 3.52
C ALA A 29 10.24 -0.17 4.58
N VAL A 30 8.93 -0.37 4.39
CA VAL A 30 7.88 0.23 5.25
C VAL A 30 7.40 -0.74 6.32
N TYR A 31 6.68 -1.80 5.97
CA TYR A 31 6.04 -2.71 6.94
C TYR A 31 7.00 -3.34 7.96
N PRO A 32 8.27 -3.66 7.66
CA PRO A 32 9.22 -4.14 8.67
C PRO A 32 9.55 -3.12 9.77
N ARG A 33 9.32 -1.83 9.50
CA ARG A 33 9.61 -0.71 10.41
C ARG A 33 8.34 0.05 10.84
N GLU A 34 7.16 -0.39 10.41
CA GLU A 34 5.89 0.18 10.83
C GLU A 34 5.69 -0.10 12.33
N SER A 35 5.42 0.93 13.12
CA SER A 35 5.11 0.75 14.55
C SER A 35 3.80 -0.03 14.70
N GLU A 36 3.74 -0.97 15.65
CA GLU A 36 2.57 -1.83 15.82
C GLU A 36 1.23 -1.06 15.95
N PRO A 37 1.13 0.09 16.67
CA PRO A 37 -0.11 0.86 16.72
C PRO A 37 -0.62 1.33 15.35
N LEU A 38 0.28 1.69 14.42
CA LEU A 38 -0.09 2.11 13.06
C LEU A 38 -0.58 0.93 12.23
N LYS A 39 0.06 -0.24 12.39
CA LYS A 39 -0.34 -1.49 11.73
C LYS A 39 -1.73 -1.95 12.20
N GLU A 40 -2.01 -1.82 13.49
CA GLU A 40 -3.33 -2.09 14.07
C GLU A 40 -4.39 -1.15 13.50
N LEU A 41 -4.12 0.17 13.48
CA LEU A 41 -5.01 1.17 12.90
C LEU A 41 -5.28 0.93 11.41
N ARG A 42 -4.25 0.57 10.65
CA ARG A 42 -4.37 0.24 9.22
C ARG A 42 -5.31 -0.94 8.99
N LYS A 43 -5.22 -2.00 9.80
CA LYS A 43 -6.16 -3.14 9.74
C LYS A 43 -7.57 -2.74 10.15
N ALA A 44 -7.71 -1.95 11.22
CA ALA A 44 -9.01 -1.50 11.71
C ALA A 44 -9.76 -0.61 10.70
N THR A 45 -9.02 0.15 9.88
CA THR A 45 -9.59 1.09 8.90
C THR A 45 -9.79 0.50 7.50
N GLU A 46 -9.29 -0.72 7.23
CA GLU A 46 -9.33 -1.36 5.91
C GLU A 46 -10.74 -1.43 5.30
N ASN A 47 -11.76 -1.70 6.13
CA ASN A 47 -13.16 -1.80 5.72
C ASN A 47 -14.04 -0.68 6.28
N HIS A 48 -13.44 0.38 6.82
CA HIS A 48 -14.22 1.53 7.26
C HIS A 48 -14.89 2.20 6.04
N PRO A 49 -16.20 2.56 6.13
CA PRO A 49 -16.93 3.24 5.06
C PRO A 49 -16.35 4.61 4.71
#